data_AF-A0A257N410-F1
#
_entry.id   AF-A0A257N410-F1
#
_cell.length_a   1.000
_cell.length_b   1.000
_cell.length_c   1.000
_cell.angle_alpha   90.00
_cell.angle_beta   90.00
_cell.angle_gamma   90.00
#
_symmetry.space_group_name_H-M   'P 1'
#
loop_
_entity.id
_entity.type
_entity.pdbx_description
1 polymer ?
#
loop_
_entity_poly.entity_id
_entity_poly.type
_entity_poly.pdbx_seq_one_letter_code
_entity_poly.pdbx_strand_id
1 'polypeptide(L)'
;MAAVSMRQMLEAGVHFGHQTRYWNPKMAPFIFGARNKIHIIDLEQTLPLFNDAMNYLGQMAANKGTVLFVGTKKAARKVVAEEAKKCGMPYVNHRWLGGMMTNFKTIKKSIGRLKELEAMKA
;
A
#
# COMPACT_ATOMS: atom_id res chain seq x y z
N MET A 1 -13.86 -2.06 15.67
CA MET A 1 -12.52 -1.97 15.06
C MET A 1 -11.59 -1.29 16.05
N ALA A 2 -10.37 -1.80 16.25
CA ALA A 2 -9.39 -1.10 17.07
C ALA A 2 -9.00 0.20 16.36
N ALA A 3 -9.45 1.34 16.87
CA ALA A 3 -9.13 2.64 16.29
C ALA A 3 -7.66 2.96 16.56
N VAL A 4 -6.89 3.20 15.50
CA VAL A 4 -5.51 3.67 15.62
C VAL A 4 -5.54 5.08 16.18
N SER A 5 -4.83 5.33 17.27
CA SER A 5 -4.71 6.66 17.86
C SER A 5 -3.53 7.45 17.27
N MET A 6 -3.62 8.78 17.30
CA MET A 6 -2.51 9.66 16.90
C MET A 6 -1.24 9.38 17.71
N ARG A 7 -1.38 9.04 19.00
CA ARG A 7 -0.26 8.64 19.85
C ARG A 7 0.47 7.41 19.31
N GLN A 8 -0.26 6.37 18.89
CA GLN A 8 0.36 5.18 18.29
C GLN A 8 1.06 5.50 16.97
N MET A 9 0.50 6.42 16.16
CA MET A 9 1.16 6.90 14.93
C MET A 9 2.47 7.63 15.22
N LEU A 10 2.51 8.46 16.27
CA LEU A 10 3.72 9.12 16.74
C LEU A 10 4.78 8.11 17.21
N GLU A 11 4.40 7.17 18.08
CA GLU A 11 5.29 6.13 18.61
C GLU A 11 5.83 5.21 17.50
N ALA A 12 5.01 4.91 16.49
CA ALA A 12 5.42 4.15 15.31
C ALA A 12 6.28 4.95 14.30
N GLY A 13 6.41 6.27 14.49
CA GLY A 13 7.24 7.13 13.63
C GLY A 13 6.68 7.38 12.23
N VAL A 14 5.37 7.23 12.00
CA VAL A 14 4.78 7.37 10.65
C VAL A 14 4.73 8.83 10.16
N HIS A 15 4.92 9.79 11.05
CA HIS A 15 4.96 11.23 10.76
C HIS A 15 6.27 11.68 10.09
N PHE A 16 7.30 10.82 10.04
CA PHE A 16 8.55 11.16 9.39
C PHE A 16 8.43 11.05 7.86
N GLY A 17 8.58 12.18 7.19
CA GLY A 17 8.67 12.27 5.74
C GLY A 17 10.10 12.10 5.23
N HIS A 18 10.39 12.68 4.05
CA HIS A 18 11.72 12.66 3.46
C HIS A 18 12.51 13.95 3.75
N GLN A 19 13.70 14.09 3.18
CA GLN A 19 14.52 15.28 3.30
C GLN A 19 13.86 16.43 2.53
N THR A 20 14.06 17.67 2.96
CA THR A 20 13.43 18.85 2.36
C THR A 20 13.73 19.07 0.88
N ARG A 21 14.82 18.50 0.37
CA ARG A 21 15.16 18.52 -1.07
C ARG A 21 14.34 17.54 -1.93
N TYR A 22 13.78 16.49 -1.33
CA TYR A 22 13.03 15.43 -2.01
C TYR A 22 11.54 15.53 -1.68
N TRP A 23 10.96 16.70 -1.96
CA TRP A 23 9.55 16.96 -1.70
C TRP A 23 8.81 17.34 -2.98
N ASN A 24 7.50 17.10 -2.97
CA ASN A 24 6.61 17.53 -4.04
C ASN A 24 5.81 18.74 -3.55
N PRO A 25 5.77 19.88 -4.26
CA PRO A 25 5.03 21.07 -3.85
C PRO A 25 3.55 20.82 -3.53
N LYS A 26 2.93 19.84 -4.18
CA LYS A 26 1.53 19.46 -3.90
C LYS A 26 1.32 18.84 -2.51
N MET A 27 2.40 18.45 -1.83
CA MET A 27 2.35 17.95 -0.47
C MET A 27 2.35 19.06 0.59
N ALA A 28 2.51 20.35 0.19
CA ALA A 28 2.51 21.47 1.13
C ALA A 28 1.35 21.45 2.13
N PRO A 29 0.09 21.16 1.73
CA PRO A 29 -1.03 21.12 2.68
C PRO A 29 -0.91 20.02 3.74
N PHE A 30 -0.21 18.92 3.45
CA PHE A 30 -0.08 17.76 4.35
C PHE A 30 1.21 17.78 5.19
N ILE A 31 2.04 18.81 5.02
CA ILE A 31 3.31 18.96 5.74
C ILE A 31 3.06 19.92 6.91
N PHE A 32 3.24 19.42 8.14
CA PHE A 32 3.16 20.24 9.35
C PHE A 32 4.34 21.20 9.46
N GLY A 33 5.53 20.74 9.06
CA GLY A 33 6.75 21.56 9.10
C GLY A 33 7.99 20.76 8.73
N ALA A 34 9.17 21.30 9.04
CA ALA A 34 10.44 20.59 8.85
C ALA A 34 11.34 20.74 10.08
N ARG A 35 11.96 19.64 10.50
CA ARG A 35 12.94 19.61 11.61
C ARG A 35 14.16 18.82 11.16
N ASN A 36 15.37 19.32 11.43
CA ASN A 36 16.62 18.67 11.03
C ASN A 36 16.65 18.28 9.53
N LYS A 37 16.11 19.16 8.66
CA LYS A 37 15.98 18.95 7.20
C LYS A 37 15.08 17.76 6.80
N ILE A 38 14.24 17.25 7.68
CA ILE A 38 13.23 16.22 7.40
C ILE A 38 11.84 16.86 7.50
N HIS A 39 10.98 16.60 6.52
CA HIS A 39 9.58 17.00 6.58
C HIS A 39 8.81 16.16 7.61
N ILE A 40 7.98 16.82 8.40
CA ILE A 40 7.04 16.19 9.32
C ILE A 40 5.65 16.24 8.68
N ILE A 41 5.04 15.07 8.54
CA ILE A 41 3.69 14.90 7.98
C ILE A 41 2.67 15.22 9.09
N ASP A 42 1.64 15.96 8.74
CA ASP A 42 0.58 16.36 9.67
C ASP A 42 -0.33 15.18 10.02
N LEU A 43 -0.27 14.73 11.28
CA LEU A 43 -1.11 13.65 11.78
C LEU A 43 -2.54 14.08 12.11
N GLU A 44 -2.79 15.38 12.35
CA GLU A 44 -4.14 15.91 12.56
C GLU A 44 -4.98 15.77 11.30
N GLN A 45 -4.34 15.91 10.13
CA GLN A 45 -4.96 15.63 8.83
C GLN A 45 -4.91 14.14 8.45
N THR A 46 -3.82 13.44 8.77
CA THR A 46 -3.65 12.03 8.39
C THR A 46 -4.69 11.13 9.07
N LEU A 47 -5.01 11.35 10.34
CA LEU A 47 -5.90 10.47 11.09
C LEU A 47 -7.35 10.45 10.54
N PRO A 48 -8.01 11.60 10.30
CA PRO A 48 -9.32 11.63 9.63
C PRO A 48 -9.30 10.96 8.24
N LEU A 49 -8.32 11.31 7.40
CA LEU A 49 -8.20 10.74 6.04
C LEU A 49 -7.94 9.23 6.06
N PHE A 50 -7.18 8.74 7.05
CA PHE A 50 -6.96 7.32 7.27
C PHE A 50 -8.28 6.62 7.61
N ASN A 51 -9.09 7.19 8.50
CA ASN A 51 -10.39 6.61 8.86
C ASN A 51 -11.34 6.58 7.66
N ASP A 52 -11.37 7.62 6.84
CA ASP A 52 -12.18 7.66 5.62
C ASP A 52 -11.75 6.56 4.63
N ALA A 53 -10.44 6.39 4.42
CA ALA A 53 -9.90 5.32 3.59
C ALA A 53 -10.26 3.92 4.14
N MET A 54 -10.18 3.73 5.46
CA MET A 54 -10.55 2.47 6.11
C MET A 54 -12.04 2.17 5.97
N ASN A 55 -12.91 3.18 6.09
CA ASN A 55 -14.34 3.04 5.88
C ASN A 55 -14.65 2.64 4.43
N TYR A 56 -14.00 3.28 3.46
CA TYR A 56 -14.16 2.94 2.05
C TYR A 56 -13.71 1.51 1.73
N LEU A 57 -12.54 1.09 2.25
CA LEU A 57 -12.05 -0.28 2.09
C LEU A 57 -12.98 -1.30 2.76
N GLY A 58 -13.55 -0.97 3.92
CA GLY A 58 -14.55 -1.79 4.60
C GLY A 58 -15.80 -2.00 3.75
N GLN A 59 -16.32 -0.94 3.11
CA GLN A 59 -17.45 -1.03 2.19
C GLN A 59 -17.11 -1.86 0.94
N MET A 60 -15.92 -1.67 0.35
CA MET A 60 -15.48 -2.45 -0.80
C MET A 60 -15.39 -3.94 -0.48
N ALA A 61 -14.85 -4.29 0.69
CA ALA A 61 -14.77 -5.67 1.15
C ALA A 61 -16.17 -6.27 1.41
N ALA A 62 -17.08 -5.52 2.02
CA ALA A 62 -18.48 -5.94 2.22
C ALA A 62 -19.19 -6.24 0.88
N ASN A 63 -18.86 -5.48 -0.16
CA ASN A 63 -19.39 -5.68 -1.52
C ASN A 63 -18.67 -6.79 -2.32
N LYS A 64 -17.87 -7.64 -1.66
CA LYS A 64 -17.05 -8.69 -2.29
C LYS A 64 -16.06 -8.15 -3.34
N GLY A 65 -15.63 -6.90 -3.16
CA GLY A 65 -14.62 -6.27 -3.99
C GLY A 65 -13.23 -6.86 -3.73
N THR A 66 -12.40 -6.88 -4.77
CA THR A 66 -11.02 -7.36 -4.68
C THR A 66 -10.07 -6.18 -4.53
N VAL A 67 -9.26 -6.18 -3.47
CA VAL A 67 -8.24 -5.15 -3.21
C VAL A 67 -6.87 -5.69 -3.60
N LEU A 68 -6.17 -5.00 -4.50
CA LEU A 68 -4.81 -5.38 -4.90
C LEU A 68 -3.76 -4.69 -4.03
N PHE A 69 -2.97 -5.49 -3.31
CA PHE A 69 -1.88 -5.01 -2.48
C PHE A 69 -0.60 -4.86 -3.29
N VAL A 70 0.04 -3.68 -3.30
CA VAL A 70 1.25 -3.44 -4.11
C VAL A 70 2.36 -2.83 -3.25
N GLY A 71 3.52 -3.50 -3.21
CA GLY A 71 4.67 -3.01 -2.46
C GLY A 71 5.98 -3.67 -2.87
N THR A 72 6.78 -2.97 -3.69
CA THR A 72 8.01 -3.51 -4.28
C THR A 72 9.29 -3.11 -3.52
N LYS A 73 9.21 -2.15 -2.59
CA LYS A 73 10.33 -1.71 -1.76
C LYS A 73 10.76 -2.82 -0.81
N LYS A 74 12.07 -3.03 -0.61
CA LYS A 74 12.63 -4.09 0.27
C LYS A 74 11.94 -4.15 1.64
N ALA A 75 11.73 -3.00 2.29
CA ALA A 75 11.06 -2.91 3.60
C ALA A 75 9.57 -3.30 3.57
N ALA A 76 8.90 -3.16 2.42
CA ALA A 76 7.46 -3.44 2.28
C ALA A 76 7.16 -4.85 1.76
N ARG A 77 8.08 -5.49 1.04
CA ARG A 77 7.80 -6.75 0.31
C ARG A 77 7.24 -7.87 1.19
N LYS A 78 7.80 -8.01 2.40
CA LYS A 78 7.40 -9.05 3.35
C LYS A 78 6.03 -8.72 3.97
N VAL A 79 5.91 -7.52 4.53
CA VAL A 79 4.68 -7.03 5.20
C VAL A 79 3.48 -7.09 4.25
N VAL A 80 3.63 -6.58 3.03
CA VAL A 80 2.54 -6.56 2.04
C VAL A 80 2.08 -7.97 1.66
N ALA A 81 3.02 -8.92 1.52
CA ALA A 81 2.67 -10.30 1.19
C ALA A 81 2.02 -11.05 2.36
N GLU A 82 2.50 -10.82 3.59
CA GLU A 82 1.96 -11.47 4.78
C GLU A 82 0.54 -10.99 5.09
N GLU A 83 0.31 -9.68 5.08
CA GLU A 83 -1.02 -9.12 5.36
C GLU A 83 -2.04 -9.43 4.26
N ALA A 84 -1.62 -9.39 2.99
CA ALA A 84 -2.51 -9.77 1.88
C ALA A 84 -2.91 -11.25 1.93
N LYS A 85 -2.00 -12.14 2.33
CA LYS A 85 -2.31 -13.57 2.52
C LYS A 85 -3.29 -13.78 3.68
N LYS A 86 -3.13 -13.07 4.79
CA LYS A 86 -4.05 -13.15 5.94
C LYS A 86 -5.47 -12.77 5.57
N CYS A 87 -5.65 -11.77 4.70
CA CYS A 87 -6.98 -11.35 4.23
C CYS A 87 -7.44 -12.05 2.93
N GLY A 88 -6.65 -12.97 2.36
CA GLY A 88 -6.98 -13.70 1.14
C GLY A 88 -7.03 -12.84 -0.12
N MET A 89 -6.36 -11.69 -0.13
CA MET A 89 -6.37 -10.73 -1.24
C MET A 89 -5.13 -10.88 -2.15
N PRO A 90 -5.23 -10.53 -3.45
CA PRO A 90 -4.09 -10.58 -4.35
C PRO A 90 -3.03 -9.53 -4.01
N TYR A 91 -1.76 -9.85 -4.27
CA TYR A 91 -0.65 -8.92 -4.00
C TYR A 91 0.48 -8.98 -5.04
N VAL A 92 1.24 -7.89 -5.14
CA VAL A 92 2.47 -7.76 -5.92
C VAL A 92 3.56 -7.21 -5.01
N ASN A 93 4.50 -8.08 -4.60
CA ASN A 93 5.58 -7.71 -3.68
C ASN A 93 6.98 -7.69 -4.31
N HIS A 94 7.14 -8.07 -5.58
CA HIS A 94 8.44 -8.13 -6.25
C HIS A 94 8.60 -7.00 -7.28
N ARG A 95 8.01 -7.19 -8.46
CA ARG A 95 8.08 -6.26 -9.57
C ARG A 95 6.68 -6.07 -10.14
N TRP A 96 6.30 -4.80 -10.32
CA TRP A 96 5.13 -4.44 -11.11
C TRP A 96 5.50 -4.48 -12.59
N LEU A 97 4.85 -5.34 -13.36
CA LEU A 97 5.03 -5.39 -14.81
C LEU A 97 4.13 -4.35 -15.46
N GLY A 98 4.67 -3.61 -16.44
CA GLY A 98 3.87 -2.70 -17.25
C GLY A 98 2.71 -3.47 -17.89
N GLY A 99 1.50 -2.92 -17.81
CA GLY A 99 0.32 -3.57 -18.36
C GLY A 99 -0.39 -4.56 -17.43
N MET A 100 0.03 -4.71 -16.16
CA MET A 100 -0.64 -5.62 -15.20
C MET A 100 -2.15 -5.38 -15.09
N MET A 101 -2.59 -4.11 -15.06
CA MET A 101 -4.01 -3.76 -15.03
C MET A 101 -4.57 -3.39 -16.41
N THR A 102 -3.78 -2.73 -17.25
CA THR A 102 -4.26 -2.18 -18.53
C THR A 102 -4.21 -3.18 -19.68
N ASN A 103 -3.33 -4.19 -19.64
CA ASN A 103 -3.22 -5.26 -20.63
C ASN A 103 -3.35 -6.64 -19.97
N PHE A 104 -4.40 -6.80 -19.16
CA PHE A 104 -4.61 -8.02 -18.39
C PHE A 104 -4.78 -9.27 -19.28
N LYS A 105 -5.32 -9.12 -20.50
CA LYS A 105 -5.48 -10.23 -21.46
C LYS A 105 -4.15 -10.92 -21.77
N THR A 106 -3.07 -10.14 -21.92
CA THR A 106 -1.73 -10.69 -22.19
C THR A 106 -1.13 -11.31 -20.93
N ILE A 107 -1.24 -10.63 -19.79
CA ILE A 107 -0.71 -11.11 -18.51
C ILE A 107 -1.37 -12.43 -18.10
N LYS A 108 -2.68 -12.58 -18.35
CA LYS A 108 -3.43 -13.81 -18.09
C LYS A 108 -2.88 -15.01 -18.85
N LYS A 109 -2.30 -14.83 -20.04
CA LYS A 109 -1.65 -15.91 -20.80
C LYS A 109 -0.42 -16.44 -20.05
N SER A 110 0.41 -15.56 -19.50
CA SER A 110 1.57 -15.96 -18.69
C SER A 110 1.17 -16.72 -17.43
N ILE A 111 0.05 -16.33 -16.80
CA ILE A 111 -0.51 -17.06 -15.64
C ILE A 111 -1.01 -18.45 -16.08
N GLY A 112 -1.67 -18.56 -17.23
CA GLY A 112 -2.07 -19.86 -17.80
C GLY A 112 -0.85 -20.76 -18.04
N ARG A 113 0.20 -20.20 -18.64
CA ARG A 113 1.45 -20.93 -18.87
C ARG A 113 2.11 -21.39 -17.56
N LEU A 114 2.06 -20.58 -16.49
CA LEU A 114 2.56 -20.99 -15.18
C LEU A 114 1.83 -22.23 -14.67
N LYS A 115 0.49 -22.25 -14.74
CA LYS A 115 -0.32 -23.39 -14.31
C LYS A 115 -0.02 -24.66 -15.11
N GLU A 116 0.18 -24.54 -16.42
CA GLU A 116 0.61 -25.67 -17.26
C GLU A 116 1.97 -26.23 -16.80
N LEU A 117 2.94 -25.35 -16.52
CA LEU A 117 4.28 -25.75 -16.07
C LEU A 117 4.27 -26.37 -14.67
N GLU A 118 3.40 -25.91 -13.77
CA GLU A 118 3.20 -26.50 -12.45
C GLU A 118 2.57 -27.89 -12.56
N ALA A 119 1.59 -28.07 -13.46
CA ALA A 119 0.94 -29.36 -13.70
C ALA A 119 1.87 -30.41 -14.34
N MET A 120 2.81 -30.00 -15.19
CA MET A 120 3.80 -30.90 -15.80
C MET A 120 4.90 -31.37 -14.83
N LYS A 121 5.09 -30.66 -13.71
CA LYS A 121 6.10 -31.00 -12.69
C LYS A 121 5.55 -31.84 -11.55
N ALA A 122 4.22 -31.92 -11.42
CA ALA A 122 3.52 -32.78 -10.48
C ALA A 122 3.39 -34.20 -11.05
#